data_AF-A0A165JBP5-F1
#
_entry.id   AF-A0A165JBP5-F1
#
_cell.length_a   1.000
_cell.length_b   1.000
_cell.length_c   1.000
_cell.angle_alpha   90.00
_cell.angle_beta   90.00
_cell.angle_gamma   90.00
#
_symmetry.space_group_name_H-M   'P 1'
#
loop_
_entity.id
_entity.type
_entity.pdbx_description
1 polymer ?
#
loop_
_entity_poly.entity_id
_entity_poly.type
_entity_poly.pdbx_seq_one_letter_code
_entity_poly.pdbx_strand_id
1 'polypeptide(L)'
;MTARKRSHSTRPPQPHYQSLSPSSTPRSKRQQMQVGPHGGQTNATGSEFRSDILHGHAAAVPAPNPNSNASPPFAQQRDPAVTVEEIRAALQDSAAVIGGSKLPIGVHRDTGLFIPAPLLAFGYLVRTRYKFPVDWHNEGCTAEITVDERLASSVGRAGSFKTCHPGRIVVHEASPNTQHDAFPVNTRISVAMKRWYVPGPGKNGVLPPAVAAESNTTVLAKKLARVGKEEEEEKLAGEITCSVWAKALMALVYQRIQEAKESAGPDDLISLTVFPEVRFVQCGLFQVRLPTAPKDKTRATRHHLPYLVEELIDTDGHPENFVKYINNGSALPRELSGSEADIAAFLSFCQHLQYLETGGQVYAMGDAELPTGFNGLLTDPQIMTTPASEIPRRLFGDGNVARAFAAFPIEHRCTPYCAALALPSLASTPDQRESPEEEEDREEPRYLDASEVGPVEERQNTGIEAH
;
A
#
# COMPACT_ATOMS: atom_id res chain seq x y z
N MET A 1 -24.75 16.70 62.35
CA MET A 1 -24.66 15.24 62.53
C MET A 1 -24.79 14.58 61.16
N THR A 2 -23.67 14.26 60.53
CA THR A 2 -23.55 13.73 59.17
C THR A 2 -22.85 12.38 59.26
N ALA A 3 -23.58 11.29 58.98
CA ALA A 3 -23.02 9.94 58.98
C ALA A 3 -22.67 9.50 57.55
N ARG A 4 -21.36 9.45 57.26
CA ARG A 4 -20.77 8.88 56.05
C ARG A 4 -20.87 7.36 56.08
N LYS A 5 -21.52 6.73 55.09
CA LYS A 5 -21.34 5.31 54.77
C LYS A 5 -20.13 5.16 53.84
N ARG A 6 -19.11 4.44 54.31
CA ARG A 6 -17.94 3.99 53.54
C ARG A 6 -18.30 2.67 52.84
N SER A 7 -18.18 2.61 51.53
CA SER A 7 -18.17 1.36 50.77
C SER A 7 -16.75 0.79 50.74
N HIS A 8 -16.60 -0.45 51.21
CA HIS A 8 -15.37 -1.22 51.06
C HIS A 8 -15.39 -1.88 49.68
N SER A 9 -14.45 -1.48 48.83
CA SER A 9 -14.14 -2.16 47.56
C SER A 9 -13.10 -3.24 47.84
N THR A 10 -13.53 -4.50 47.74
CA THR A 10 -12.68 -5.68 47.74
C THR A 10 -12.01 -5.80 46.37
N ARG A 11 -10.68 -5.67 46.33
CA ARG A 11 -9.87 -5.98 45.14
C ARG A 11 -9.74 -7.50 45.00
N PRO A 12 -9.78 -8.06 43.77
CA PRO A 12 -9.37 -9.44 43.53
C PRO A 12 -7.84 -9.59 43.68
N PRO A 13 -7.36 -10.79 44.04
CA PRO A 13 -5.93 -11.05 44.25
C PRO A 13 -5.18 -10.98 42.91
N GLN A 14 -4.03 -10.30 42.92
CA GLN A 14 -3.11 -10.30 41.80
C GLN A 14 -2.36 -11.65 41.73
N PRO A 15 -2.09 -12.19 40.52
CA PRO A 15 -1.24 -13.35 40.37
C PRO A 15 0.22 -12.99 40.67
N HIS A 16 0.82 -13.77 41.59
CA HIS A 16 2.26 -13.76 41.85
C HIS A 16 3.04 -14.19 40.60
N TYR A 17 3.70 -13.23 39.94
CA TYR A 17 4.78 -13.54 39.00
C TYR A 17 6.05 -13.86 39.80
N GLN A 18 6.49 -15.12 39.74
CA GLN A 18 7.81 -15.53 40.20
C GLN A 18 8.87 -14.91 39.30
N SER A 19 9.78 -14.15 39.90
CA SER A 19 10.97 -13.61 39.25
C SER A 19 11.94 -14.74 38.92
N LEU A 20 12.02 -15.12 37.65
CA LEU A 20 13.12 -15.94 37.15
C LEU A 20 14.35 -15.05 36.98
N SER A 21 15.41 -15.38 37.73
CA SER A 21 16.72 -14.76 37.65
C SER A 21 17.38 -15.04 36.29
N PRO A 22 18.13 -14.09 35.70
CA PRO A 22 18.79 -14.33 34.43
C PRO A 22 20.01 -15.25 34.62
N SER A 23 20.00 -16.38 33.92
CA SER A 23 21.14 -17.28 33.78
C SER A 23 22.24 -16.62 32.95
N SER A 24 23.44 -16.60 33.51
CA SER A 24 24.69 -16.17 32.90
C SER A 24 24.98 -16.84 31.55
N THR A 25 25.15 -16.04 30.50
CA THR A 25 25.79 -16.46 29.25
C THR A 25 27.31 -16.22 29.31
N PRO A 26 28.14 -17.10 28.71
CA PRO A 26 29.59 -17.01 28.79
C PRO A 26 30.17 -15.98 27.82
N ARG A 27 31.17 -15.24 28.34
CA ARG A 27 32.07 -14.32 27.62
C ARG A 27 32.67 -14.96 26.37
N SER A 28 32.36 -14.40 25.19
CA SER A 28 33.16 -14.58 23.98
C SER A 28 34.43 -13.74 24.07
N LYS A 29 35.58 -14.41 23.92
CA LYS A 29 36.91 -13.81 23.90
C LYS A 29 37.10 -13.05 22.59
N ARG A 30 37.30 -11.74 22.71
CA ARG A 30 37.75 -10.83 21.65
C ARG A 30 39.20 -11.19 21.28
N GLN A 31 39.40 -11.85 20.15
CA GLN A 31 40.72 -12.15 19.61
C GLN A 31 41.22 -10.91 18.85
N GLN A 32 42.28 -10.29 19.36
CA GLN A 32 43.04 -9.26 18.67
C GLN A 32 43.77 -9.90 17.49
N MET A 33 43.50 -9.45 16.26
CA MET A 33 44.41 -9.71 15.13
C MET A 33 45.48 -8.64 15.11
N GLN A 34 46.72 -9.07 15.33
CA GLN A 34 47.93 -8.31 15.08
C GLN A 34 48.16 -8.21 13.57
N VAL A 35 48.47 -7.01 13.10
CA VAL A 35 48.99 -6.75 11.76
C VAL A 35 50.51 -6.91 11.82
N GLY A 36 51.05 -7.85 11.05
CA GLY A 36 52.48 -8.03 10.82
C GLY A 36 52.80 -7.89 9.32
N PRO A 37 53.92 -7.26 8.92
CA PRO A 37 54.24 -6.99 7.52
C PRO A 37 55.04 -8.13 6.89
N HIS A 38 54.70 -8.52 5.67
CA HIS A 38 55.61 -9.31 4.83
C HIS A 38 55.64 -8.75 3.41
N GLY A 39 56.82 -8.24 3.05
CA GLY A 39 57.22 -8.06 1.67
C GLY A 39 57.59 -9.39 1.04
N GLY A 40 57.47 -9.45 -0.29
CA GLY A 40 57.89 -10.57 -1.11
C GLY A 40 57.75 -10.24 -2.59
N GLN A 41 58.87 -9.99 -3.24
CA GLN A 41 59.03 -9.87 -4.69
C GLN A 41 58.62 -11.20 -5.39
N THR A 42 58.18 -11.16 -6.65
CA THR A 42 58.93 -11.67 -7.82
C THR A 42 58.07 -11.78 -9.10
N ASN A 43 58.69 -11.34 -10.20
CA ASN A 43 58.75 -11.91 -11.55
C ASN A 43 57.53 -11.95 -12.50
N ALA A 44 57.58 -10.99 -13.43
CA ALA A 44 57.54 -11.10 -14.89
C ALA A 44 57.35 -12.47 -15.57
N THR A 45 56.36 -12.51 -16.48
CA THR A 45 56.35 -13.04 -17.86
C THR A 45 55.11 -12.41 -18.52
N GLY A 46 55.12 -11.70 -19.66
CA GLY A 46 55.85 -11.94 -20.89
C GLY A 46 54.94 -12.71 -21.86
N SER A 47 54.05 -12.01 -22.58
CA SER A 47 53.29 -12.57 -23.71
C SER A 47 52.86 -11.45 -24.65
N GLU A 48 53.66 -11.27 -25.71
CA GLU A 48 53.34 -10.49 -26.90
C GLU A 48 52.24 -11.19 -27.71
N PHE A 49 51.27 -10.44 -28.21
CA PHE A 49 50.54 -10.86 -29.41
C PHE A 49 50.44 -9.70 -30.40
N ARG A 50 50.98 -9.98 -31.59
CA ARG A 50 51.11 -9.10 -32.75
C ARG A 50 49.77 -8.86 -33.43
N SER A 51 49.71 -7.65 -33.97
CA SER A 51 48.84 -7.09 -34.98
C SER A 51 48.87 -7.81 -36.34
N ASP A 52 47.71 -7.90 -37.00
CA ASP A 52 47.50 -7.81 -38.46
C ASP A 52 46.06 -7.31 -38.66
N ILE A 53 45.84 -6.02 -38.96
CA ILE A 53 45.62 -5.41 -40.29
C ILE A 53 44.72 -6.24 -41.22
N LEU A 54 43.48 -5.78 -41.42
CA LEU A 54 42.78 -5.83 -42.71
C LEU A 54 41.84 -4.63 -42.86
N HIS A 55 41.83 -4.11 -44.08
CA HIS A 55 41.26 -2.84 -44.53
C HIS A 55 39.74 -2.87 -44.69
N GLY A 56 39.06 -1.73 -44.53
CA GLY A 56 37.67 -1.58 -44.98
C GLY A 56 37.06 -0.21 -44.75
N HIS A 57 37.11 0.64 -45.78
CA HIS A 57 36.21 1.76 -46.09
C HIS A 57 35.96 2.87 -45.04
N ALA A 58 36.83 3.89 -45.09
CA ALA A 58 36.55 5.22 -44.57
C ALA A 58 35.51 5.93 -45.46
N ALA A 59 34.30 6.15 -44.93
CA ALA A 59 33.41 7.20 -45.41
C ALA A 59 33.97 8.54 -44.93
N ALA A 60 34.21 9.46 -45.85
CA ALA A 60 34.72 10.79 -45.57
C ALA A 60 33.75 11.55 -44.65
N VAL A 61 34.19 11.78 -43.41
CA VAL A 61 33.57 12.74 -42.50
C VAL A 61 33.86 14.14 -43.04
N PRO A 62 32.85 14.95 -43.38
CA PRO A 62 33.07 16.32 -43.82
C PRO A 62 33.68 17.12 -42.67
N ALA A 63 34.74 17.86 -42.98
CA ALA A 63 35.44 18.73 -42.05
C ALA A 63 34.45 19.68 -41.34
N PRO A 64 34.60 19.91 -40.03
CA PRO A 64 33.76 20.85 -39.30
C PRO A 64 33.97 22.25 -39.86
N ASN A 65 32.88 22.84 -40.35
CA ASN A 65 32.82 24.17 -40.92
C ASN A 65 33.19 25.20 -39.82
N PRO A 66 34.30 25.94 -39.93
CA PRO A 66 34.78 26.81 -38.86
C PRO A 66 34.07 28.19 -38.84
N ASN A 67 32.87 28.31 -39.39
CA ASN A 67 32.17 29.59 -39.43
C ASN A 67 30.66 29.44 -39.33
N SER A 68 30.07 30.42 -38.62
CA SER A 68 28.65 30.76 -38.47
C SER A 68 27.75 29.82 -37.67
N ASN A 69 27.84 29.91 -36.35
CA ASN A 69 26.70 30.27 -35.49
C ASN A 69 27.22 30.54 -34.08
N ALA A 70 27.97 31.64 -33.94
CA ALA A 70 28.10 32.26 -32.64
C ALA A 70 26.69 32.68 -32.23
N SER A 71 26.08 31.95 -31.28
CA SER A 71 24.91 32.44 -30.56
C SER A 71 25.21 33.89 -30.18
N PRO A 72 24.31 34.85 -30.46
CA PRO A 72 24.54 36.22 -30.04
C PRO A 72 24.88 36.16 -28.54
N PRO A 73 25.93 36.87 -28.09
CA PRO A 73 26.21 36.94 -26.66
C PRO A 73 24.89 37.27 -26.00
N PHE A 74 24.46 36.44 -25.04
CA PHE A 74 23.25 36.70 -24.25
C PHE A 74 23.31 38.18 -23.89
N ALA A 75 22.53 38.99 -24.61
CA ALA A 75 22.44 40.39 -24.32
C ALA A 75 21.84 40.36 -22.93
N GLN A 76 22.67 40.63 -21.92
CA GLN A 76 22.21 40.81 -20.56
C GLN A 76 21.23 41.95 -20.65
N GLN A 77 19.96 41.62 -20.87
CA GLN A 77 18.86 42.53 -20.64
C GLN A 77 19.08 42.94 -19.20
N ARG A 78 19.55 44.18 -19.03
CA ARG A 78 19.69 44.76 -17.72
C ARG A 78 18.29 44.75 -17.17
N ASP A 79 18.07 43.89 -16.17
CA ASP A 79 16.83 43.93 -15.42
C ASP A 79 16.61 45.39 -15.00
N PRO A 80 15.38 45.91 -15.17
CA PRO A 80 15.09 47.29 -14.80
C PRO A 80 15.52 47.52 -13.35
N ALA A 81 16.14 48.67 -13.09
CA ALA A 81 16.65 48.99 -11.77
C ALA A 81 15.49 49.01 -10.77
N VAL A 82 15.53 48.08 -9.80
CA VAL A 82 14.51 47.96 -8.74
C VAL A 82 14.52 49.25 -7.91
N THR A 83 13.36 49.87 -7.78
CA THR A 83 13.19 51.13 -7.03
C THR A 83 13.24 50.87 -5.52
N VAL A 84 13.58 51.91 -4.74
CA VAL A 84 13.59 51.83 -3.27
C VAL A 84 12.19 51.54 -2.73
N GLU A 85 11.16 52.00 -3.43
CA GLU A 85 9.74 51.78 -3.14
C GLU A 85 9.36 50.31 -3.32
N GLU A 86 9.79 49.65 -4.40
CA GLU A 86 9.56 48.22 -4.65
C GLU A 86 10.28 47.35 -3.61
N ILE A 87 11.51 47.70 -3.23
CA ILE A 87 12.23 47.01 -2.15
C ILE A 87 11.48 47.16 -0.82
N ARG A 88 11.02 48.37 -0.50
CA ARG A 88 10.27 48.63 0.74
C ARG A 88 8.94 47.87 0.76
N ALA A 89 8.20 47.86 -0.35
CA ALA A 89 6.96 47.10 -0.49
C ALA A 89 7.21 45.60 -0.31
N ALA A 90 8.22 45.04 -0.99
CA ALA A 90 8.57 43.63 -0.87
C ALA A 90 8.99 43.24 0.57
N LEU A 91 9.70 44.12 1.28
CA LEU A 91 10.07 43.90 2.68
C LEU A 91 8.86 43.99 3.63
N GLN A 92 7.94 44.92 3.39
CA GLN A 92 6.70 45.05 4.15
C GLN A 92 5.79 43.84 3.95
N ASP A 93 5.65 43.38 2.70
CA ASP A 93 4.91 42.16 2.36
C ASP A 93 5.55 40.94 3.02
N SER A 94 6.88 40.80 2.95
CA SER A 94 7.62 39.73 3.62
C SER A 94 7.43 39.75 5.14
N ALA A 95 7.45 40.94 5.76
CA ALA A 95 7.24 41.10 7.21
C ALA A 95 5.79 40.78 7.61
N ALA A 96 4.80 41.17 6.79
CA ALA A 96 3.40 40.83 7.01
C ALA A 96 3.16 39.31 6.91
N VAL A 97 3.89 38.62 6.03
CA VAL A 97 3.85 37.16 5.87
C VAL A 97 4.45 36.44 7.09
N ILE A 98 5.52 36.96 7.69
CA ILE A 98 6.17 36.37 8.87
C ILE A 98 5.25 36.40 10.11
N GLY A 99 4.36 37.40 10.21
CA GLY A 99 3.57 37.67 11.43
C GLY A 99 2.25 36.89 11.58
N GLY A 100 1.78 36.14 10.57
CA GLY A 100 0.35 35.84 10.51
C GLY A 100 -0.10 34.58 9.78
N SER A 101 0.73 33.56 9.57
CA SER A 101 0.26 32.33 8.92
C SER A 101 -0.57 31.45 9.87
N LYS A 102 -1.73 31.96 10.32
CA LYS A 102 -2.78 31.09 10.85
C LYS A 102 -3.19 30.16 9.72
N LEU A 103 -3.05 28.86 9.93
CA LEU A 103 -3.53 27.88 8.98
C LEU A 103 -5.05 28.05 8.80
N PRO A 104 -5.57 27.88 7.57
CA PRO A 104 -7.01 27.87 7.36
C PRO A 104 -7.70 26.86 8.28
N ILE A 105 -8.95 27.13 8.66
CA ILE A 105 -9.74 26.19 9.48
C ILE A 105 -9.86 24.85 8.74
N GLY A 106 -9.47 23.75 9.39
CA GLY A 106 -9.44 22.40 8.80
C GLY A 106 -8.11 22.01 8.17
N VAL A 107 -7.16 22.95 8.06
CA VAL A 107 -5.77 22.66 7.72
C VAL A 107 -4.97 22.51 9.02
N HIS A 108 -4.32 21.37 9.15
CA HIS A 108 -3.57 21.01 10.34
C HIS A 108 -2.10 20.85 10.02
N ARG A 109 -1.24 21.35 10.90
CA ARG A 109 0.20 21.10 10.89
C ARG A 109 0.55 20.40 12.20
N ASP A 110 0.99 19.17 12.10
CA ASP A 110 1.23 18.29 13.24
C ASP A 110 2.64 17.69 13.15
N THR A 111 3.27 17.50 14.30
CA THR A 111 4.50 16.70 14.43
C THR A 111 4.14 15.33 15.02
N GLY A 112 4.88 14.30 14.66
CA GLY A 112 4.56 12.95 15.06
C GLY A 112 5.67 11.95 14.77
N LEU A 113 5.29 10.68 14.89
CA LEU A 113 6.13 9.54 14.52
C LEU A 113 5.60 8.95 13.23
N PHE A 114 6.50 8.53 12.35
CA PHE A 114 6.22 7.89 11.07
C PHE A 114 6.91 6.52 11.04
N ILE A 115 6.19 5.47 10.68
CA ILE A 115 6.76 4.14 10.43
C ILE A 115 6.59 3.86 8.93
N PRO A 116 7.67 3.85 8.13
CA PRO A 116 7.59 3.55 6.71
C PRO A 116 7.19 2.09 6.48
N ALA A 117 6.40 1.82 5.45
CA ALA A 117 6.14 0.45 5.00
C ALA A 117 7.44 -0.18 4.47
N PRO A 118 7.87 -1.35 4.96
CA PRO A 118 9.12 -1.94 4.51
C PRO A 118 8.99 -2.53 3.10
N LEU A 119 10.12 -2.58 2.38
CA LEU A 119 10.25 -3.35 1.15
C LEU A 119 10.77 -4.74 1.50
N LEU A 120 9.91 -5.76 1.38
CA LEU A 120 10.22 -7.12 1.76
C LEU A 120 10.03 -8.05 0.56
N ALA A 121 10.92 -9.04 0.43
CA ALA A 121 10.79 -10.08 -0.59
C ALA A 121 9.60 -11.00 -0.28
N PHE A 122 8.92 -11.50 -1.32
CA PHE A 122 7.74 -12.37 -1.16
C PHE A 122 8.00 -13.59 -0.27
N GLY A 123 9.12 -14.29 -0.48
CA GLY A 123 9.49 -15.45 0.35
C GLY A 123 9.70 -15.12 1.83
N TYR A 124 10.10 -13.89 2.17
CA TYR A 124 10.18 -13.45 3.56
C TYR A 124 8.77 -13.32 4.17
N LEU A 125 7.86 -12.63 3.46
CA LEU A 125 6.48 -12.43 3.91
C LEU A 125 5.77 -13.75 4.23
N VAL A 126 5.92 -14.75 3.37
CA VAL A 126 5.35 -16.09 3.55
C VAL A 126 5.94 -16.78 4.79
N ARG A 127 7.27 -16.81 4.91
CA ARG A 127 7.94 -17.52 6.03
C ARG A 127 7.65 -16.90 7.39
N THR A 128 7.56 -15.57 7.47
CA THR A 128 7.32 -14.88 8.74
C THR A 128 5.85 -14.61 9.01
N ARG A 129 4.95 -14.99 8.10
CA ARG A 129 3.52 -14.65 8.14
C ARG A 129 3.33 -13.15 8.40
N TYR A 130 4.06 -12.35 7.62
CA TYR A 130 4.28 -10.94 7.92
C TYR A 130 2.97 -10.18 8.08
N LYS A 131 2.91 -9.40 9.16
CA LYS A 131 1.94 -8.36 9.44
C LYS A 131 2.72 -7.11 9.81
N PHE A 132 2.25 -5.94 9.37
CA PHE A 132 2.90 -4.69 9.71
C PHE A 132 2.87 -4.46 11.22
N PRO A 133 4.03 -4.51 11.91
CA PRO A 133 4.07 -4.28 13.34
C PRO A 133 3.95 -2.78 13.61
N VAL A 134 3.17 -2.40 14.62
CA VAL A 134 3.08 -1.01 15.06
C VAL A 134 3.94 -0.85 16.31
N ASP A 135 5.22 -0.55 16.12
CA ASP A 135 6.16 -0.24 17.19
C ASP A 135 6.68 1.19 17.05
N TRP A 136 5.88 2.13 17.56
CA TRP A 136 6.23 3.55 17.55
C TRP A 136 7.55 3.87 18.26
N HIS A 137 8.00 3.03 19.19
CA HIS A 137 9.20 3.31 19.98
C HIS A 137 10.47 2.91 19.23
N ASN A 138 10.45 1.74 18.59
CA ASN A 138 11.64 1.18 17.95
C ASN A 138 11.69 1.42 16.44
N GLU A 139 10.56 1.63 15.77
CA GLU A 139 10.47 1.79 14.32
C GLU A 139 10.02 3.19 13.88
N GLY A 140 9.49 3.99 14.81
CA GLY A 140 9.03 5.35 14.51
C GLY A 140 10.16 6.33 14.31
N CYS A 141 10.15 7.06 13.19
CA CYS A 141 10.99 8.23 12.95
C CYS A 141 10.18 9.52 13.10
N THR A 142 10.84 10.60 13.53
CA THR A 142 10.22 11.90 13.70
C THR A 142 9.84 12.49 12.35
N ALA A 143 8.60 12.95 12.20
CA ALA A 143 8.12 13.59 10.99
C ALA A 143 7.15 14.74 11.30
N GLU A 144 7.03 15.65 10.34
CA GLU A 144 6.04 16.73 10.33
C GLU A 144 5.08 16.52 9.16
N ILE A 145 3.79 16.70 9.42
CA ILE A 145 2.76 16.69 8.38
C ILE A 145 2.03 18.02 8.31
N THR A 146 1.58 18.37 7.11
CA THR A 146 0.49 19.34 6.90
C THR A 146 -0.63 18.63 6.14
N VAL A 147 -1.86 18.64 6.65
CA VAL A 147 -3.00 17.96 6.03
C VAL A 147 -4.19 18.91 5.92
N ASP A 148 -4.85 18.91 4.77
CA ASP A 148 -6.07 19.68 4.52
C ASP A 148 -7.31 18.78 4.65
N GLU A 149 -7.86 18.69 5.87
CA GLU A 149 -9.02 17.84 6.17
C GLU A 149 -10.36 18.48 5.79
N ARG A 150 -10.35 19.63 5.11
CA ARG A 150 -11.59 20.24 4.60
C ARG A 150 -12.23 19.31 3.58
N LEU A 151 -13.56 19.17 3.64
CA LEU A 151 -14.30 18.34 2.70
C LEU A 151 -14.12 18.79 1.23
N ALA A 152 -14.01 20.10 1.01
CA ALA A 152 -13.77 20.66 -0.32
C ALA A 152 -12.38 20.30 -0.89
N SER A 153 -11.46 19.87 -0.03
CA SER A 153 -10.10 19.49 -0.39
C SER A 153 -9.93 17.97 -0.45
N SER A 154 -10.95 17.14 -0.20
CA SER A 154 -10.77 15.67 -0.25
C SER A 154 -10.32 15.21 -1.63
N VAL A 155 -9.37 14.26 -1.68
CA VAL A 155 -8.91 13.66 -2.93
C VAL A 155 -9.88 12.56 -3.35
N GLY A 156 -10.48 12.71 -4.52
CA GLY A 156 -11.46 11.77 -5.05
C GLY A 156 -12.79 11.76 -4.29
N ARG A 157 -13.66 10.82 -4.65
CA ARG A 157 -14.88 10.54 -3.87
C ARG A 157 -14.48 9.79 -2.60
N ALA A 158 -15.22 10.01 -1.51
CA ALA A 158 -15.07 9.18 -0.33
C ALA A 158 -15.38 7.71 -0.72
N GLY A 159 -14.39 6.82 -0.65
CA GLY A 159 -14.61 5.37 -0.73
C GLY A 159 -15.39 4.88 0.50
N SER A 160 -15.85 3.63 0.57
CA SER A 160 -16.80 3.24 1.63
C SER A 160 -16.27 3.29 3.05
N PHE A 161 -14.95 3.27 3.25
CA PHE A 161 -14.36 3.15 4.59
C PHE A 161 -13.27 4.17 4.92
N LYS A 162 -12.75 4.90 3.92
CA LYS A 162 -11.61 5.81 4.10
C LYS A 162 -11.92 7.19 3.54
N THR A 163 -11.56 8.23 4.29
CA THR A 163 -11.45 9.60 3.76
C THR A 163 -10.02 9.84 3.30
N CYS A 164 -9.83 10.45 2.14
CA CYS A 164 -8.52 10.78 1.59
C CYS A 164 -8.37 12.31 1.46
N HIS A 165 -7.28 12.85 1.98
CA HIS A 165 -7.00 14.28 2.01
C HIS A 165 -5.59 14.57 1.49
N PRO A 166 -5.38 15.66 0.75
CA PRO A 166 -4.06 16.04 0.31
C PRO A 166 -3.28 16.58 1.50
N GLY A 167 -1.98 16.32 1.50
CA GLY A 167 -1.09 16.77 2.52
C GLY A 167 0.34 16.87 2.03
N ARG A 168 1.20 17.21 2.98
CA ARG A 168 2.65 17.20 2.84
C ARG A 168 3.26 16.51 4.04
N ILE A 169 4.33 15.76 3.82
CA ILE A 169 5.15 15.20 4.88
C ILE A 169 6.59 15.66 4.73
N VAL A 170 7.28 15.84 5.86
CA VAL A 170 8.72 15.95 5.97
C VAL A 170 9.18 14.95 7.02
N VAL A 171 9.96 13.96 6.60
CA VAL A 171 10.59 13.01 7.52
C VAL A 171 11.93 13.58 7.97
N HIS A 172 12.19 13.69 9.26
CA HIS A 172 13.38 14.37 9.80
C HIS A 172 14.57 13.44 10.03
N GLU A 173 14.32 12.14 10.18
CA GLU A 173 15.34 11.13 10.40
C GLU A 173 15.01 9.86 9.62
N ALA A 174 16.04 9.16 9.14
CA ALA A 174 15.88 7.85 8.51
C ALA A 174 15.41 6.84 9.55
N SER A 175 14.59 5.88 9.14
CA SER A 175 14.17 4.81 10.06
C SER A 175 15.36 3.88 10.34
N PRO A 176 15.64 3.55 11.61
CA PRO A 176 16.85 2.82 12.00
C PRO A 176 16.88 1.37 11.47
N ASN A 177 15.71 0.80 11.18
CA ASN A 177 15.55 -0.63 10.87
C ASN A 177 15.19 -0.90 9.42
N THR A 178 14.93 0.12 8.61
CA THR A 178 14.55 -0.05 7.21
C THR A 178 15.73 0.23 6.31
N GLN A 179 16.11 -0.75 5.49
CA GLN A 179 17.15 -0.57 4.46
C GLN A 179 16.72 0.43 3.37
N HIS A 180 15.44 0.78 3.31
CA HIS A 180 14.87 1.69 2.35
C HIS A 180 13.98 2.72 3.05
N ASP A 181 14.30 4.00 2.85
CA ASP A 181 13.43 5.08 3.26
C ASP A 181 12.26 5.18 2.26
N ALA A 182 11.02 5.04 2.74
CA ALA A 182 9.84 5.26 1.92
C ALA A 182 9.78 6.69 1.36
N PHE A 183 10.35 7.65 2.10
CA PHE A 183 10.36 9.06 1.78
C PHE A 183 11.75 9.66 2.08
N PRO A 184 12.35 10.45 1.16
CA PRO A 184 13.62 11.11 1.42
C PRO A 184 13.57 12.05 2.64
N VAL A 185 14.59 11.92 3.49
CA VAL A 185 14.76 12.74 4.70
C VAL A 185 14.91 14.22 4.34
N ASN A 186 14.32 15.09 5.17
CA ASN A 186 14.31 16.55 5.04
C ASN A 186 13.78 17.09 3.70
N THR A 187 12.99 16.28 2.99
CA THR A 187 12.33 16.66 1.74
C THR A 187 10.84 16.82 1.99
N ARG A 188 10.24 17.88 1.40
CA ARG A 188 8.79 18.06 1.41
C ARG A 188 8.16 17.25 0.30
N ILE A 189 7.32 16.30 0.66
CA ILE A 189 6.70 15.38 -0.30
C ILE A 189 5.19 15.58 -0.24
N SER A 190 4.55 15.71 -1.41
CA SER A 190 3.10 15.71 -1.53
C SER A 190 2.57 14.30 -1.26
N VAL A 191 1.61 14.19 -0.35
CA VAL A 191 1.08 12.90 0.11
C VAL A 191 -0.44 12.89 0.16
N ALA A 192 -1.02 11.71 0.01
CA ALA A 192 -2.38 11.41 0.36
C ALA A 192 -2.44 10.94 1.83
N MET A 193 -3.27 11.60 2.62
CA MET A 193 -3.51 11.31 4.03
C MET A 193 -4.87 10.63 4.18
N LYS A 194 -4.84 9.34 4.52
CA LYS A 194 -6.03 8.51 4.63
C LYS A 194 -6.37 8.22 6.08
N ARG A 195 -7.68 8.20 6.35
CA ARG A 195 -8.25 7.96 7.67
C ARG A 195 -9.48 7.09 7.59
N TRP A 196 -9.65 6.19 8.55
CA TRP A 196 -10.79 5.28 8.58
C TRP A 196 -12.04 6.00 9.07
N TYR A 197 -13.19 5.54 8.62
CA TYR A 197 -14.48 5.91 9.17
C TYR A 197 -15.45 4.73 9.10
N VAL A 198 -16.49 4.80 9.90
CA VAL A 198 -17.65 3.92 9.79
C VAL A 198 -18.87 4.77 9.42
N PRO A 199 -19.75 4.27 8.53
CA PRO A 199 -21.04 4.89 8.33
C PRO A 199 -21.75 4.99 9.69
N GLY A 200 -22.10 6.21 10.09
CA GLY A 200 -22.80 6.45 11.34
C GLY A 200 -24.17 5.77 11.35
N PRO A 201 -24.67 5.36 12.53
CA PRO A 201 -25.99 4.74 12.63
C PRO A 201 -27.03 5.68 12.03
N GLY A 202 -27.94 5.13 11.21
CA GLY A 202 -29.07 5.90 10.71
C GLY A 202 -29.93 6.42 11.86
N LYS A 203 -30.80 7.41 11.60
CA LYS A 203 -31.67 8.02 12.62
C LYS A 203 -32.52 7.01 13.43
N ASN A 204 -32.69 5.80 12.91
CA ASN A 204 -33.48 4.73 13.53
C ASN A 204 -32.63 3.52 13.97
N GLY A 205 -31.30 3.65 14.07
CA GLY A 205 -30.39 2.52 14.32
C GLY A 205 -30.25 1.53 13.16
N VAL A 206 -31.11 1.64 12.14
CA VAL A 206 -30.98 0.91 10.88
C VAL A 206 -29.80 1.49 10.10
N LEU A 207 -28.80 0.65 9.83
CA LEU A 207 -27.73 0.98 8.90
C LEU A 207 -28.37 1.36 7.56
N PRO A 208 -28.10 2.56 7.02
CA PRO A 208 -28.59 2.89 5.70
C PRO A 208 -28.10 1.82 4.71
N PRO A 209 -28.95 1.34 3.78
CA PRO A 209 -28.50 0.47 2.71
C PRO A 209 -27.30 1.11 2.03
N ALA A 210 -26.27 0.31 1.69
CA ALA A 210 -25.04 0.76 1.05
C ALA A 210 -25.39 1.82 0.01
N VAL A 211 -25.02 3.06 0.29
CA VAL A 211 -25.58 4.21 -0.39
C VAL A 211 -25.15 4.12 -1.85
N ALA A 212 -26.10 4.01 -2.78
CA ALA A 212 -25.80 4.07 -4.20
C ALA A 212 -24.97 5.34 -4.47
N ALA A 213 -23.86 5.19 -5.20
CA ALA A 213 -22.74 6.12 -5.33
C ALA A 213 -23.07 7.51 -5.93
N GLU A 214 -24.35 7.86 -6.07
CA GLU A 214 -24.86 9.05 -6.75
C GLU A 214 -25.41 10.12 -5.80
N SER A 215 -25.49 9.87 -4.49
CA SER A 215 -26.00 10.88 -3.55
C SER A 215 -24.95 11.95 -3.21
N ASN A 216 -25.35 13.23 -3.27
CA ASN A 216 -24.55 14.42 -2.95
C ASN A 216 -23.59 14.23 -1.75
N THR A 217 -22.28 14.37 -1.99
CA THR A 217 -21.15 14.19 -1.04
C THR A 217 -21.31 14.95 0.27
N THR A 218 -22.02 16.08 0.26
CA THR A 218 -22.29 16.92 1.44
C THR A 218 -23.23 16.26 2.47
N VAL A 219 -24.10 15.33 2.06
CA VAL A 219 -25.00 14.63 3.00
C VAL A 219 -24.28 13.47 3.69
N LEU A 220 -23.39 12.78 2.96
CA LEU A 220 -22.57 11.68 3.47
C LEU A 220 -21.61 12.14 4.57
N ALA A 221 -20.94 13.28 4.38
CA ALA A 221 -20.00 13.81 5.38
C ALA A 221 -20.65 14.08 6.76
N LYS A 222 -21.96 14.38 6.81
CA LYS A 222 -22.69 14.62 8.07
C LYS A 222 -23.01 13.35 8.85
N LYS A 223 -22.76 12.16 8.29
CA LYS A 223 -23.07 10.87 8.91
C LYS A 223 -21.84 10.00 9.13
N LEU A 224 -20.62 10.48 8.89
CA LEU A 224 -19.43 9.66 9.12
C LEU A 224 -19.07 9.67 10.60
N ALA A 225 -19.11 8.51 11.26
CA ALA A 225 -18.58 8.35 12.59
C ALA A 225 -17.12 7.89 12.48
N ARG A 226 -16.23 8.54 13.25
CA ARG A 226 -14.84 8.08 13.36
C ARG A 226 -14.78 6.91 14.32
N VAL A 227 -14.01 5.88 13.95
CA VAL A 227 -13.66 4.78 14.84
C VAL A 227 -12.74 5.28 15.96
N GLY A 228 -12.59 4.50 17.03
CA GLY A 228 -11.61 4.81 18.07
C GLY A 228 -10.19 4.83 17.49
N LYS A 229 -9.27 5.63 18.06
CA LYS A 229 -7.91 5.79 17.50
C LYS A 229 -7.12 4.48 17.44
N GLU A 230 -7.25 3.64 18.45
CA GLU A 230 -6.60 2.32 18.50
C GLU A 230 -7.16 1.39 17.41
N GLU A 231 -8.48 1.38 17.23
CA GLU A 231 -9.13 0.62 16.15
C GLU A 231 -8.78 1.19 14.76
N GLU A 232 -8.69 2.52 14.62
CA GLU A 232 -8.24 3.18 13.40
C GLU A 232 -6.80 2.77 13.06
N GLU A 233 -5.91 2.76 14.05
CA GLU A 233 -4.51 2.35 13.92
C GLU A 233 -4.38 0.89 13.45
N GLU A 234 -5.12 -0.04 14.07
CA GLU A 234 -5.13 -1.44 13.68
C GLU A 234 -5.59 -1.62 12.23
N LYS A 235 -6.65 -0.93 11.82
CA LYS A 235 -7.16 -1.00 10.43
C LYS A 235 -6.16 -0.44 9.43
N LEU A 236 -5.57 0.72 9.71
CA LEU A 236 -4.56 1.33 8.84
C LEU A 236 -3.27 0.48 8.76
N ALA A 237 -2.88 -0.19 9.85
CA ALA A 237 -1.78 -1.17 9.81
C ALA A 237 -2.11 -2.39 8.93
N GLY A 238 -3.38 -2.82 8.91
CA GLY A 238 -3.89 -3.82 7.96
C GLY A 238 -3.71 -3.37 6.49
N GLU A 239 -4.08 -2.13 6.17
CA GLU A 239 -3.90 -1.56 4.82
C GLU A 239 -2.42 -1.48 4.39
N ILE A 240 -1.53 -1.15 5.33
CA ILE A 240 -0.08 -1.16 5.05
C ILE A 240 0.39 -2.60 4.83
N THR A 241 -0.12 -3.57 5.60
CA THR A 241 0.18 -4.99 5.36
C THR A 241 -0.22 -5.38 3.93
N CYS A 242 -1.43 -5.02 3.47
CA CYS A 242 -1.84 -5.23 2.08
C CYS A 242 -0.85 -4.61 1.08
N SER A 243 -0.44 -3.36 1.33
CA SER A 243 0.49 -2.63 0.46
C SER A 243 1.87 -3.28 0.37
N VAL A 244 2.41 -3.78 1.48
CA VAL A 244 3.69 -4.50 1.51
C VAL A 244 3.60 -5.80 0.71
N TRP A 245 2.51 -6.57 0.88
CA TRP A 245 2.28 -7.80 0.12
C TRP A 245 2.12 -7.54 -1.38
N ALA A 246 1.37 -6.50 -1.76
CA ALA A 246 1.18 -6.13 -3.16
C ALA A 246 2.49 -5.71 -3.84
N LYS A 247 3.33 -4.94 -3.15
CA LYS A 247 4.69 -4.58 -3.63
C LYS A 247 5.55 -5.82 -3.84
N ALA A 248 5.53 -6.76 -2.90
CA ALA A 248 6.31 -8.00 -3.01
C ALA A 248 5.84 -8.89 -4.16
N LEU A 249 4.52 -9.01 -4.37
CA LEU A 249 3.93 -9.73 -5.49
C LEU A 249 4.22 -9.07 -6.83
N MET A 250 4.26 -7.73 -6.89
CA MET A 250 4.67 -7.01 -8.10
C MET A 250 6.16 -7.22 -8.39
N ALA A 251 7.01 -7.19 -7.36
CA ALA A 251 8.44 -7.48 -7.49
C ALA A 251 8.68 -8.91 -7.99
N LEU A 252 7.89 -9.89 -7.53
CA LEU A 252 7.91 -11.27 -8.04
C LEU A 252 7.62 -11.32 -9.55
N VAL A 253 6.62 -10.57 -10.04
CA VAL A 253 6.30 -10.49 -11.48
C VAL A 253 7.48 -9.96 -12.27
N TYR A 254 8.06 -8.82 -11.86
CA TYR A 254 9.20 -8.24 -12.58
C TYR A 254 10.44 -9.14 -12.54
N GLN A 255 10.69 -9.81 -11.42
CA GLN A 255 11.76 -10.80 -11.32
C GLN A 255 11.58 -11.91 -12.36
N ARG A 256 10.36 -12.46 -12.51
CA ARG A 256 10.06 -13.49 -13.51
C ARG A 256 10.19 -13.00 -14.95
N ILE A 257 9.76 -11.77 -15.25
CA ILE A 257 9.97 -11.17 -16.57
C ILE A 257 11.47 -11.07 -16.88
N GLN A 258 12.26 -10.62 -15.91
CA GLN A 258 13.71 -10.47 -16.08
C GLN A 258 14.40 -11.82 -16.30
N GLU A 259 14.10 -12.83 -15.48
CA GLU A 259 14.62 -14.20 -15.62
C GLU A 259 14.28 -14.80 -17.00
N ALA A 260 13.06 -14.57 -17.49
CA ALA A 260 12.63 -15.03 -18.80
C ALA A 260 13.36 -14.31 -19.94
N LYS A 261 13.55 -12.99 -19.84
CA LYS A 261 14.33 -12.20 -20.82
C LYS A 261 15.79 -12.62 -20.88
N GLU A 262 16.41 -12.90 -19.73
CA GLU A 262 17.81 -13.37 -19.67
C GLU A 262 18.01 -14.75 -20.29
N SER A 263 16.96 -15.58 -20.28
CA SER A 263 16.97 -16.93 -20.84
C SER A 263 16.58 -16.98 -22.32
N ALA A 264 16.08 -15.90 -22.89
CA ALA A 264 15.49 -15.84 -24.22
C ALA A 264 16.46 -15.34 -25.29
N GLY A 265 16.24 -15.77 -26.53
CA GLY A 265 16.89 -15.22 -27.71
C GLY A 265 16.40 -13.80 -28.04
N PRO A 266 17.14 -13.04 -28.86
CA PRO A 266 16.77 -11.67 -29.23
C PRO A 266 15.45 -11.59 -30.02
N ASP A 267 15.09 -12.65 -30.74
CA ASP A 267 13.89 -12.73 -31.58
C ASP A 267 12.69 -13.35 -30.86
N ASP A 268 12.86 -13.81 -29.61
CA ASP A 268 11.76 -14.37 -28.83
C ASP A 268 10.76 -13.29 -28.43
N LEU A 269 9.48 -13.66 -28.38
CA LEU A 269 8.39 -12.72 -28.09
C LEU A 269 8.60 -11.96 -26.77
N ILE A 270 9.16 -12.62 -25.76
CA ILE A 270 9.47 -11.99 -24.46
C ILE A 270 10.49 -10.85 -24.57
N SER A 271 11.49 -11.00 -25.45
CA SER A 271 12.54 -10.00 -25.72
C SER A 271 12.00 -8.83 -26.53
N LEU A 272 11.06 -9.10 -27.44
CA LEU A 272 10.39 -8.09 -28.26
C LEU A 272 9.29 -7.33 -27.51
N THR A 273 8.78 -7.87 -26.41
CA THR A 273 7.69 -7.28 -25.64
C THR A 273 8.18 -6.17 -24.72
N VAL A 274 7.57 -4.99 -24.86
CA VAL A 274 7.73 -3.86 -23.94
C VAL A 274 6.71 -3.99 -22.82
N PHE A 275 7.18 -4.26 -21.61
CA PHE A 275 6.34 -4.36 -20.42
C PHE A 275 6.19 -2.98 -19.78
N PRO A 276 4.95 -2.54 -19.44
CA PRO A 276 4.74 -1.34 -18.66
C PRO A 276 5.50 -1.37 -17.33
N GLU A 277 6.04 -0.23 -16.93
CA GLU A 277 6.62 -0.03 -15.60
C GLU A 277 5.53 0.48 -14.66
N VAL A 278 5.14 -0.35 -13.69
CA VAL A 278 4.12 -0.03 -12.70
C VAL A 278 4.65 -0.31 -11.30
N ARG A 279 4.25 0.50 -10.33
CA ARG A 279 4.59 0.28 -8.92
C ARG A 279 3.49 0.79 -8.01
N PHE A 280 3.38 0.18 -6.83
CA PHE A 280 2.58 0.76 -5.77
C PHE A 280 3.28 1.98 -5.15
N VAL A 281 2.48 2.98 -4.77
CA VAL A 281 2.92 4.20 -4.08
C VAL A 281 3.72 3.87 -2.82
N GLN A 282 4.67 4.72 -2.47
CA GLN A 282 5.29 4.64 -1.16
C GLN A 282 4.28 4.99 -0.07
N CYS A 283 4.34 4.28 1.05
CA CYS A 283 3.35 4.43 2.11
C CYS A 283 3.94 4.18 3.50
N GLY A 284 3.21 4.56 4.53
CA GLY A 284 3.55 4.27 5.93
C GLY A 284 2.48 4.78 6.90
N LEU A 285 2.71 4.53 8.19
CA LEU A 285 1.80 4.94 9.26
C LEU A 285 2.35 6.16 9.98
N PHE A 286 1.56 7.22 10.10
CA PHE A 286 1.91 8.39 10.89
C PHE A 286 1.01 8.51 12.11
N GLN A 287 1.58 8.84 13.27
CA GLN A 287 0.82 9.12 14.48
C GLN A 287 1.21 10.48 15.07
N VAL A 288 0.23 11.36 15.23
CA VAL A 288 0.43 12.71 15.78
C VAL A 288 0.92 12.66 17.24
N ARG A 289 2.03 13.35 17.53
CA ARG A 289 2.59 13.54 18.88
C ARG A 289 2.60 15.03 19.23
N LEU A 290 1.73 15.42 20.17
CA LEU A 290 1.71 16.77 20.70
C LEU A 290 2.75 16.88 21.82
N PRO A 291 3.51 17.98 21.89
CA PRO A 291 4.57 18.16 22.90
C PRO A 291 4.02 18.22 24.33
N THR A 292 2.73 18.49 24.50
CA THR A 292 2.06 18.47 25.80
C THR A 292 0.75 17.72 25.67
N ALA A 293 0.50 16.81 26.61
CA ALA A 293 -0.78 16.14 26.71
C ALA A 293 -1.90 17.21 26.84
N PRO A 294 -3.03 17.05 26.13
CA PRO A 294 -4.15 17.97 26.24
C PRO A 294 -4.61 18.07 27.69
N LYS A 295 -4.60 19.28 28.26
CA LYS A 295 -5.11 19.52 29.62
C LYS A 295 -6.62 19.37 29.69
N ASP A 296 -7.30 19.66 28.58
CA ASP A 296 -8.74 19.56 28.44
C ASP A 296 -9.13 18.18 27.88
N LYS A 297 -9.75 17.37 28.74
CA LYS A 297 -10.28 16.04 28.36
C LYS A 297 -11.57 16.11 27.55
N THR A 298 -12.25 17.25 27.55
CA THR A 298 -13.54 17.43 26.87
C THR A 298 -13.36 17.77 25.39
N ARG A 299 -12.25 18.41 25.03
CA ARG A 299 -11.93 18.75 23.64
C ARG A 299 -11.29 17.55 22.94
N ALA A 300 -11.86 17.18 21.79
CA ALA A 300 -11.25 16.19 20.92
C ALA A 300 -9.80 16.59 20.58
N THR A 301 -8.86 15.73 20.96
CA THR A 301 -7.44 15.93 20.72
C THR A 301 -6.97 15.19 19.48
N ARG A 302 -6.03 15.78 18.75
CA ARG A 302 -5.30 15.12 17.66
C ARG A 302 -4.15 14.26 18.16
N HIS A 303 -3.79 14.30 19.44
CA HIS A 303 -2.73 13.43 19.98
C HIS A 303 -3.07 11.96 19.77
N HIS A 304 -2.13 11.16 19.28
CA HIS A 304 -2.32 9.77 18.87
C HIS A 304 -3.31 9.56 17.72
N LEU A 305 -3.58 10.59 16.90
CA LEU A 305 -4.37 10.41 15.70
C LEU A 305 -3.53 9.71 14.63
N PRO A 306 -3.92 8.52 14.15
CA PRO A 306 -3.19 7.83 13.10
C PRO A 306 -3.62 8.31 11.71
N TYR A 307 -2.68 8.26 10.77
CA TYR A 307 -2.88 8.48 9.33
C TYR A 307 -2.15 7.39 8.56
N LEU A 308 -2.80 6.84 7.54
CA LEU A 308 -2.09 6.17 6.47
C LEU A 308 -1.60 7.26 5.51
N VAL A 309 -0.28 7.34 5.36
CA VAL A 309 0.38 8.32 4.49
C VAL A 309 0.83 7.59 3.23
N GLU A 310 0.49 8.11 2.07
CA GLU A 310 0.89 7.58 0.78
C GLU A 310 1.43 8.69 -0.14
N GLU A 311 2.30 8.35 -1.08
CA GLU A 311 2.66 9.24 -2.19
C GLU A 311 1.39 9.74 -2.91
N LEU A 312 1.27 11.06 -3.08
CA LEU A 312 0.16 11.62 -3.84
C LEU A 312 0.41 11.37 -5.32
N ILE A 313 -0.51 10.65 -5.97
CA ILE A 313 -0.49 10.45 -7.42
C ILE A 313 -0.94 11.75 -8.07
N ASP A 314 -0.02 12.40 -8.79
CA ASP A 314 -0.31 13.61 -9.55
C ASP A 314 -1.03 13.25 -10.84
N THR A 315 -2.25 13.75 -11.00
CA THR A 315 -3.08 13.51 -12.19
C THR A 315 -3.03 14.70 -13.14
N ASP A 316 -1.98 15.51 -13.08
CA ASP A 316 -1.80 16.75 -13.85
C ASP A 316 -2.97 17.73 -13.70
N GLY A 317 -3.61 17.72 -12.51
CA GLY A 317 -4.81 18.52 -12.24
C GLY A 317 -6.13 17.96 -12.79
N HIS A 318 -6.10 16.79 -13.43
CA HIS A 318 -7.24 16.10 -14.05
C HIS A 318 -7.68 14.88 -13.22
N PRO A 319 -8.53 15.04 -12.19
CA PRO A 319 -8.91 13.93 -11.30
C PRO A 319 -9.61 12.77 -12.01
N GLU A 320 -10.19 12.99 -13.19
CA GLU A 320 -10.77 11.97 -14.07
C GLU A 320 -9.74 10.99 -14.65
N ASN A 321 -8.46 11.37 -14.70
CA ASN A 321 -7.37 10.51 -15.15
C ASN A 321 -7.00 9.45 -14.10
N PHE A 322 -7.47 9.63 -12.86
CA PHE A 322 -7.34 8.61 -11.84
C PHE A 322 -8.34 7.48 -12.14
N VAL A 323 -7.85 6.34 -12.65
CA VAL A 323 -8.69 5.28 -13.22
C VAL A 323 -8.56 3.96 -12.47
N LYS A 324 -9.68 3.25 -12.35
CA LYS A 324 -9.70 1.87 -11.87
C LYS A 324 -9.41 0.91 -13.04
N TYR A 325 -8.32 0.13 -12.95
CA TYR A 325 -7.89 -0.78 -14.03
C TYR A 325 -8.62 -2.12 -14.00
N ILE A 326 -8.86 -2.71 -12.83
CA ILE A 326 -9.50 -4.04 -12.67
C ILE A 326 -10.49 -3.97 -11.50
N ASN A 327 -11.60 -4.68 -11.58
CA ASN A 327 -12.62 -4.71 -10.53
C ASN A 327 -12.41 -5.90 -9.59
N ASN A 328 -12.44 -5.72 -8.25
CA ASN A 328 -12.42 -6.84 -7.29
C ASN A 328 -13.45 -7.94 -7.59
N GLY A 329 -14.56 -7.60 -8.24
CA GLY A 329 -15.61 -8.54 -8.61
C GLY A 329 -15.38 -9.30 -9.93
N SER A 330 -14.32 -8.99 -10.70
CA SER A 330 -14.05 -9.65 -11.99
C SER A 330 -12.56 -9.67 -12.35
N ALA A 331 -12.12 -10.74 -13.01
CA ALA A 331 -10.75 -10.85 -13.52
C ALA A 331 -10.49 -10.01 -14.79
N LEU A 332 -11.54 -9.39 -15.36
CA LEU A 332 -11.45 -8.66 -16.61
C LEU A 332 -10.90 -7.24 -16.41
N PRO A 333 -9.90 -6.82 -17.20
CA PRO A 333 -9.45 -5.43 -17.19
C PRO A 333 -10.54 -4.51 -17.72
N ARG A 334 -10.56 -3.28 -17.22
CA ARG A 334 -11.43 -2.21 -17.72
C ARG A 334 -11.02 -1.87 -19.14
N GLU A 335 -12.01 -1.65 -20.00
CA GLU A 335 -11.80 -1.12 -21.35
C GLU A 335 -11.36 0.34 -21.26
N LEU A 336 -10.09 0.57 -21.53
CA LEU A 336 -9.43 1.88 -21.57
C LEU A 336 -8.79 2.07 -22.95
N SER A 337 -8.19 3.24 -23.18
CA SER A 337 -7.48 3.56 -24.42
C SER A 337 -6.02 3.99 -24.13
N GLY A 338 -5.16 3.91 -25.15
CA GLY A 338 -3.77 4.34 -25.06
C GLY A 338 -2.95 3.54 -24.03
N SER A 339 -1.97 4.20 -23.41
CA SER A 339 -1.07 3.60 -22.41
C SER A 339 -1.82 3.01 -21.20
N GLU A 340 -2.97 3.58 -20.85
CA GLU A 340 -3.80 3.09 -19.74
C GLU A 340 -4.43 1.72 -20.05
N ALA A 341 -4.73 1.43 -21.34
CA ALA A 341 -5.18 0.10 -21.77
C ALA A 341 -4.07 -0.94 -21.64
N ASP A 342 -2.84 -0.55 -22.02
CA ASP A 342 -1.66 -1.41 -21.91
C ASP A 342 -1.35 -1.74 -20.43
N ILE A 343 -1.44 -0.74 -19.54
CA ILE A 343 -1.33 -0.93 -18.09
C ILE A 343 -2.43 -1.88 -17.58
N ALA A 344 -3.69 -1.70 -17.99
CA ALA A 344 -4.77 -2.60 -17.57
C ALA A 344 -4.53 -4.06 -18.00
N ALA A 345 -4.10 -4.26 -19.24
CA ALA A 345 -3.76 -5.57 -19.77
C ALA A 345 -2.53 -6.19 -19.07
N PHE A 346 -1.53 -5.37 -18.73
CA PHE A 346 -0.36 -5.79 -17.97
C PHE A 346 -0.72 -6.20 -16.54
N LEU A 347 -1.60 -5.45 -15.87
CA LEU A 347 -2.07 -5.81 -14.53
C LEU A 347 -2.89 -7.11 -14.53
N SER A 348 -3.68 -7.38 -15.58
CA SER A 348 -4.37 -8.66 -15.73
C SER A 348 -3.38 -9.82 -15.90
N PHE A 349 -2.30 -9.60 -16.66
CA PHE A 349 -1.17 -10.54 -16.73
C PHE A 349 -0.49 -10.74 -15.37
N CYS A 350 -0.27 -9.68 -14.60
CA CYS A 350 0.33 -9.77 -13.27
C CYS A 350 -0.49 -10.68 -12.35
N GLN A 351 -1.83 -10.55 -12.37
CA GLN A 351 -2.73 -11.41 -11.59
C GLN A 351 -2.58 -12.88 -11.99
N HIS A 352 -2.52 -13.16 -13.30
CA HIS A 352 -2.36 -14.52 -13.81
C HIS A 352 -1.02 -15.11 -13.35
N LEU A 353 0.09 -14.40 -13.56
CA LEU A 353 1.40 -14.88 -13.16
C LEU A 353 1.48 -15.09 -11.63
N GLN A 354 0.99 -14.15 -10.83
CA GLN A 354 0.94 -14.29 -9.37
C GLN A 354 0.09 -15.49 -8.94
N TYR A 355 -1.05 -15.72 -9.60
CA TYR A 355 -1.88 -16.89 -9.34
C TYR A 355 -1.10 -18.20 -9.58
N LEU A 356 -0.38 -18.31 -10.71
CA LEU A 356 0.43 -19.49 -11.01
C LEU A 356 1.61 -19.66 -10.04
N GLU A 357 2.39 -18.61 -9.83
CA GLU A 357 3.60 -18.62 -8.98
C GLU A 357 3.30 -18.94 -7.52
N THR A 358 2.08 -18.67 -7.07
CA THR A 358 1.65 -18.91 -5.69
C THR A 358 0.88 -20.23 -5.55
N GLY A 359 0.81 -21.06 -6.58
CA GLY A 359 0.05 -22.31 -6.57
C GLY A 359 -1.46 -22.08 -6.40
N GLY A 360 -1.96 -21.00 -6.98
CA GLY A 360 -3.36 -20.58 -6.93
C GLY A 360 -3.81 -20.15 -5.53
N GLN A 361 -2.90 -19.61 -4.70
CA GLN A 361 -3.23 -19.22 -3.32
C GLN A 361 -3.46 -17.73 -3.12
N VAL A 362 -2.73 -16.89 -3.85
CA VAL A 362 -2.78 -15.43 -3.67
C VAL A 362 -2.47 -14.68 -4.95
N TYR A 363 -3.19 -13.58 -5.18
CA TYR A 363 -2.83 -12.59 -6.20
C TYR A 363 -3.27 -11.20 -5.76
N ALA A 364 -2.63 -10.16 -6.28
CA ALA A 364 -2.94 -8.77 -5.98
C ALA A 364 -3.87 -8.17 -7.04
N MET A 365 -4.89 -7.45 -6.60
CA MET A 365 -5.80 -6.64 -7.40
C MET A 365 -5.75 -5.17 -6.95
N GLY A 366 -6.34 -4.27 -7.74
CA GLY A 366 -6.67 -2.91 -7.27
C GLY A 366 -8.11 -2.88 -6.72
N ASP A 367 -8.33 -2.18 -5.61
CA ASP A 367 -9.57 -2.22 -4.80
C ASP A 367 -10.88 -1.78 -5.52
N ALA A 368 -12.02 -2.24 -4.99
CA ALA A 368 -13.38 -2.17 -5.52
C ALA A 368 -13.94 -0.74 -5.67
N GLU A 369 -13.45 0.22 -4.90
CA GLU A 369 -14.20 1.46 -4.67
C GLU A 369 -13.41 2.75 -4.88
N LEU A 370 -12.09 2.68 -5.03
CA LEU A 370 -11.27 3.83 -5.36
C LEU A 370 -10.63 3.65 -6.74
N PRO A 371 -10.39 4.73 -7.48
CA PRO A 371 -9.67 4.60 -8.74
C PRO A 371 -8.23 4.16 -8.43
N THR A 372 -7.65 3.34 -9.29
CA THR A 372 -6.42 2.59 -8.99
C THR A 372 -5.28 3.10 -9.85
N GLY A 373 -4.95 4.38 -9.71
CA GLY A 373 -3.72 4.91 -10.27
C GLY A 373 -3.84 5.81 -11.49
N PHE A 374 -2.67 6.27 -11.92
CA PHE A 374 -2.44 7.02 -13.14
C PHE A 374 -0.97 6.86 -13.54
N ASN A 375 -0.69 6.66 -14.83
CA ASN A 375 0.68 6.60 -15.37
C ASN A 375 1.61 5.61 -14.64
N GLY A 376 1.10 4.41 -14.36
CA GLY A 376 1.87 3.32 -13.73
C GLY A 376 2.02 3.40 -12.19
N LEU A 377 1.53 4.45 -11.53
CA LEU A 377 1.48 4.51 -10.07
C LEU A 377 0.17 3.94 -9.54
N LEU A 378 0.24 2.96 -8.64
CA LEU A 378 -0.91 2.23 -8.09
C LEU A 378 -1.06 2.50 -6.60
N THR A 379 -2.29 2.48 -6.09
CA THR A 379 -2.63 2.64 -4.67
C THR A 379 -3.76 1.69 -4.28
N ASP A 380 -4.00 1.55 -2.97
CA ASP A 380 -5.08 0.74 -2.39
C ASP A 380 -5.15 -0.67 -3.00
N PRO A 381 -4.09 -1.47 -2.87
CA PRO A 381 -4.15 -2.85 -3.36
C PRO A 381 -5.14 -3.66 -2.53
N GLN A 382 -5.87 -4.55 -3.22
CA GLN A 382 -6.63 -5.63 -2.62
C GLN A 382 -5.90 -6.95 -2.84
N ILE A 383 -5.57 -7.66 -1.77
CA ILE A 383 -5.03 -9.02 -1.88
C ILE A 383 -6.19 -10.01 -1.89
N MET A 384 -6.22 -10.87 -2.89
CA MET A 384 -7.21 -11.94 -3.04
C MET A 384 -6.56 -13.25 -2.63
N THR A 385 -7.19 -13.97 -1.71
CA THR A 385 -6.68 -15.26 -1.24
C THR A 385 -7.72 -16.34 -1.37
N THR A 386 -7.27 -17.58 -1.50
CA THR A 386 -8.15 -18.75 -1.45
C THR A 386 -9.08 -18.64 -0.24
N PRO A 387 -10.40 -18.87 -0.42
CA PRO A 387 -11.34 -18.97 0.69
C PRO A 387 -11.17 -20.30 1.44
N ALA A 388 -9.94 -20.60 1.88
CA ALA A 388 -9.68 -21.72 2.75
C ALA A 388 -10.04 -21.33 4.19
N SER A 389 -10.56 -22.28 4.97
CA SER A 389 -10.90 -22.10 6.39
C SER A 389 -9.70 -21.69 7.26
N GLU A 390 -8.48 -21.91 6.77
CA GLU A 390 -7.24 -21.71 7.53
C GLU A 390 -6.64 -20.30 7.39
N ILE A 391 -6.98 -19.55 6.33
CA ILE A 391 -6.50 -18.17 6.18
C ILE A 391 -7.46 -17.25 6.94
N PRO A 392 -6.99 -16.51 7.96
CA PRO A 392 -7.86 -15.57 8.68
C PRO A 392 -8.46 -14.57 7.70
N ARG A 393 -9.81 -14.53 7.63
CA ARG A 393 -10.55 -13.67 6.68
C ARG A 393 -10.14 -12.20 6.71
N ARG A 394 -9.58 -11.73 7.83
CA ARG A 394 -9.21 -10.33 8.07
C ARG A 394 -7.73 -10.00 7.83
N LEU A 395 -6.95 -10.91 7.25
CA LEU A 395 -5.51 -10.63 7.03
C LEU A 395 -5.28 -9.45 6.10
N PHE A 396 -6.13 -9.29 5.08
CA PHE A 396 -5.99 -8.29 4.02
C PHE A 396 -7.22 -7.39 3.87
N GLY A 397 -7.86 -7.08 5.00
CA GLY A 397 -9.12 -6.32 5.03
C GLY A 397 -10.33 -7.12 4.57
N ASP A 398 -11.47 -6.43 4.43
CA ASP A 398 -12.77 -7.05 4.11
C ASP A 398 -13.02 -7.20 2.59
N GLY A 399 -12.10 -6.73 1.73
CA GLY A 399 -12.27 -6.75 0.28
C GLY A 399 -11.95 -8.08 -0.40
N ASN A 400 -11.62 -9.15 0.36
CA ASN A 400 -11.45 -10.48 -0.21
C ASN A 400 -12.80 -11.10 -0.61
N VAL A 401 -13.10 -11.08 -1.91
CA VAL A 401 -14.34 -11.60 -2.48
C VAL A 401 -14.16 -13.05 -2.93
N ALA A 402 -14.55 -14.01 -2.07
CA ALA A 402 -14.40 -15.45 -2.32
C ALA A 402 -14.95 -15.91 -3.69
N ARG A 403 -16.09 -15.38 -4.13
CA ARG A 403 -16.68 -15.70 -5.45
C ARG A 403 -15.79 -15.25 -6.61
N ALA A 404 -15.14 -14.09 -6.49
CA ALA A 404 -14.29 -13.54 -7.53
C ALA A 404 -12.97 -14.32 -7.61
N PHE A 405 -12.44 -14.75 -6.46
CA PHE A 405 -11.31 -15.67 -6.42
C PHE A 405 -11.62 -16.99 -7.15
N ALA A 406 -12.77 -17.60 -6.85
CA ALA A 406 -13.18 -18.85 -7.49
C ALA A 406 -13.46 -18.69 -9.00
N ALA A 407 -13.98 -17.54 -9.41
CA ALA A 407 -14.25 -17.24 -10.81
C ALA A 407 -12.98 -16.87 -11.61
N PHE A 408 -11.88 -16.50 -10.94
CA PHE A 408 -10.67 -15.98 -11.59
C PHE A 408 -10.12 -16.88 -12.71
N PRO A 409 -9.92 -18.20 -12.53
CA PRO A 409 -9.42 -19.07 -13.60
C PRO A 409 -10.34 -19.16 -14.82
N ILE A 410 -11.65 -18.91 -14.62
CA ILE A 410 -12.68 -19.01 -15.65
C ILE A 410 -12.84 -17.67 -16.38
N GLU A 411 -12.82 -16.56 -15.65
CA GLU A 411 -13.01 -15.21 -16.19
C GLU A 411 -11.74 -14.63 -16.82
N HIS A 412 -10.56 -15.01 -16.33
CA HIS A 412 -9.30 -14.44 -16.82
C HIS A 412 -9.11 -14.71 -18.30
N ARG A 413 -8.83 -13.65 -19.06
CA ARG A 413 -8.47 -13.72 -20.48
C ARG A 413 -7.00 -13.38 -20.62
N CYS A 414 -6.23 -14.31 -21.19
CA CYS A 414 -4.81 -14.09 -21.45
C CYS A 414 -4.62 -12.84 -22.32
N THR A 415 -3.66 -12.01 -21.93
CA THR A 415 -3.27 -10.80 -22.66
C THR A 415 -2.01 -11.07 -23.50
N PRO A 416 -1.58 -10.15 -24.38
CA PRO A 416 -0.31 -10.30 -25.10
C PRO A 416 0.89 -10.55 -24.18
N TYR A 417 0.87 -10.00 -22.96
CA TYR A 417 1.90 -10.24 -21.94
C TYR A 417 1.91 -11.67 -21.41
N CYS A 418 0.74 -12.30 -21.24
CA CYS A 418 0.64 -13.72 -20.90
C CYS A 418 1.26 -14.59 -22.01
N ALA A 419 0.98 -14.25 -23.27
CA ALA A 419 1.55 -14.95 -24.43
C ALA A 419 3.07 -14.76 -24.52
N ALA A 420 3.57 -13.55 -24.24
CA ALA A 420 5.00 -13.24 -24.24
C ALA A 420 5.78 -14.12 -23.26
N LEU A 421 5.21 -14.40 -22.08
CA LEU A 421 5.82 -15.27 -21.06
C LEU A 421 5.41 -16.76 -21.21
N ALA A 422 4.71 -17.11 -22.31
CA ALA A 422 4.19 -18.44 -22.58
C ALA A 422 3.39 -19.06 -21.41
N LEU A 423 2.58 -18.24 -20.72
CA LEU A 423 1.77 -18.73 -19.61
C LEU A 423 0.70 -19.72 -20.07
N PRO A 424 0.46 -20.82 -19.33
CA PRO A 424 -0.62 -21.73 -19.64
C PRO A 424 -1.98 -21.03 -19.48
N SER A 425 -2.96 -21.40 -20.31
CA SER A 425 -4.33 -20.93 -20.12
C SER A 425 -4.89 -21.46 -18.79
N LEU A 426 -5.48 -20.57 -17.98
CA LEU A 426 -6.17 -20.96 -16.74
C LEU A 426 -7.52 -21.62 -17.00
N ALA A 427 -8.17 -21.28 -18.12
CA ALA A 427 -9.37 -21.97 -18.53
C ALA A 427 -8.95 -23.40 -18.89
N SER A 428 -9.25 -24.34 -17.99
CA SER A 428 -9.28 -25.75 -18.33
C SER A 428 -10.21 -25.86 -19.53
N THR A 429 -9.65 -26.13 -20.72
CA THR A 429 -10.44 -26.69 -21.82
C THR A 429 -11.28 -27.76 -21.16
N PRO A 430 -12.63 -27.65 -21.16
CA PRO A 430 -13.47 -28.64 -20.53
C PRO A 430 -12.98 -29.96 -21.08
N ASP A 431 -12.32 -30.70 -20.20
CA ASP A 431 -11.72 -31.97 -20.51
C ASP A 431 -12.85 -32.70 -21.21
N GLN A 432 -12.64 -33.11 -22.46
CA GLN A 432 -13.56 -34.00 -23.15
C GLN A 432 -13.48 -35.34 -22.44
N ARG A 433 -13.83 -35.37 -21.15
CA ARG A 433 -14.30 -36.53 -20.44
C ARG A 433 -15.51 -36.94 -21.25
N GLU A 434 -15.21 -37.88 -22.15
CA GLU A 434 -16.11 -38.86 -22.70
C GLU A 434 -17.33 -38.89 -21.79
N SER A 435 -18.45 -38.44 -22.36
CA SER A 435 -19.78 -38.62 -21.77
C SER A 435 -19.76 -39.96 -21.04
N PRO A 436 -20.02 -40.01 -19.72
CA PRO A 436 -20.25 -41.28 -19.07
C PRO A 436 -21.30 -41.98 -19.92
N GLU A 437 -20.90 -43.06 -20.58
CA GLU A 437 -21.86 -43.96 -21.20
C GLU A 437 -22.92 -44.21 -20.15
N GLU A 438 -24.16 -44.07 -20.58
CA GLU A 438 -25.39 -44.17 -19.81
C GLU A 438 -25.33 -45.37 -18.86
N GLU A 439 -24.90 -45.19 -17.61
CA GLU A 439 -25.24 -46.11 -16.53
C GLU A 439 -26.58 -45.64 -15.93
N GLU A 440 -27.59 -45.80 -16.77
CA GLU A 440 -29.01 -45.86 -16.45
C GLU A 440 -29.20 -47.03 -15.47
N ASP A 441 -29.21 -46.75 -14.16
CA ASP A 441 -29.99 -47.45 -13.12
C ASP A 441 -29.39 -47.21 -11.73
N ARG A 442 -29.94 -46.26 -10.95
CA ARG A 442 -30.03 -46.39 -9.49
C ARG A 442 -30.96 -45.35 -8.85
N GLU A 443 -32.16 -45.84 -8.60
CA GLU A 443 -33.05 -45.61 -7.44
C GLU A 443 -33.23 -44.16 -6.94
N GLU A 444 -34.44 -43.63 -7.21
CA GLU A 444 -35.03 -42.50 -6.51
C GLU A 444 -35.01 -42.68 -4.98
N PRO A 445 -34.57 -41.68 -4.20
CA PRO A 445 -34.85 -41.65 -2.77
C PRO A 445 -36.31 -41.28 -2.54
N ARG A 446 -37.09 -42.23 -1.99
CA ARG A 446 -38.43 -42.00 -1.45
C ARG A 446 -38.39 -40.87 -0.42
N TYR A 447 -39.12 -39.79 -0.68
CA TYR A 447 -39.49 -38.80 0.30
C TYR A 447 -40.23 -39.49 1.46
N LEU A 448 -39.62 -39.49 2.65
CA LEU A 448 -40.34 -39.80 3.88
C LEU A 448 -41.13 -38.57 4.32
N ASP A 449 -42.41 -38.83 4.51
CA ASP A 449 -43.47 -37.92 4.93
C ASP A 449 -43.14 -37.24 6.27
N ALA A 450 -43.30 -35.91 6.29
CA ALA A 450 -43.09 -35.07 7.46
C ALA A 450 -44.41 -34.92 8.23
N SER A 451 -44.79 -35.96 8.96
CA SER A 451 -46.03 -35.98 9.75
C SER A 451 -45.89 -36.60 11.15
N GLU A 452 -44.74 -36.47 11.81
CA GLU A 452 -44.62 -36.76 13.26
C GLU A 452 -43.65 -35.80 13.96
N VAL A 453 -44.16 -34.63 14.37
CA VAL A 453 -43.52 -33.78 15.39
C VAL A 453 -44.50 -33.67 16.56
N GLY A 454 -44.23 -34.44 17.61
CA GLY A 454 -44.96 -34.39 18.88
C GLY A 454 -44.67 -33.10 19.68
N PRO A 455 -45.51 -32.78 20.68
CA PRO A 455 -45.44 -31.52 21.40
C PRO A 455 -44.23 -31.46 22.33
N VAL A 456 -43.54 -30.32 22.30
CA VAL A 456 -42.43 -29.99 23.20
C VAL A 456 -42.99 -29.65 24.58
N GLU A 457 -42.62 -30.44 25.59
CA GLU A 457 -42.91 -30.16 27.00
C GLU A 457 -42.21 -28.89 27.48
N GLU A 458 -43.04 -27.96 27.96
CA GLU A 458 -42.67 -26.71 28.61
C GLU A 458 -42.15 -27.00 30.04
N ARG A 459 -40.82 -27.09 30.21
CA ARG A 459 -40.23 -27.15 31.55
C ARG A 459 -40.15 -25.77 32.18
N GLN A 460 -41.05 -25.55 33.13
CA GLN A 460 -40.96 -24.53 34.17
C GLN A 460 -39.63 -24.68 34.93
N ASN A 461 -38.80 -23.64 34.92
CA ASN A 461 -37.65 -23.53 35.81
C ASN A 461 -38.01 -22.58 36.96
N THR A 462 -38.30 -23.18 38.11
CA THR A 462 -38.48 -22.51 39.39
C THR A 462 -37.13 -21.99 39.92
N GLY A 463 -37.17 -20.84 40.59
CA GLY A 463 -36.00 -20.10 41.00
C GLY A 463 -35.19 -20.71 42.15
N ILE A 464 -34.01 -20.13 42.38
CA ILE A 464 -33.25 -20.21 43.62
C ILE A 464 -32.72 -18.82 43.95
N GLU A 465 -33.15 -18.32 45.11
CA GLU A 465 -32.58 -17.20 45.88
C GLU A 465 -31.36 -17.65 46.70
N ALA A 466 -30.63 -16.65 47.22
CA ALA A 466 -29.53 -16.67 48.20
C ALA A 466 -28.13 -17.01 47.61
N HIS A 467 -27.06 -16.24 47.87
CA HIS A 467 -26.67 -15.42 49.02
C HIS A 467 -25.85 -14.20 48.61
#